data_AF-A0A5R2MTZ6-F1
#
_entry.id   AF-A0A5R2MTZ6-F1
#
_cell.length_a   1.000
_cell.length_b   1.000
_cell.length_c   1.000
_cell.angle_alpha   90.00
_cell.angle_beta   90.00
_cell.angle_gamma   90.00
#
_symmetry.space_group_name_H-M   'P 1'
#
loop_
_entity.id
_entity.type
_entity.pdbx_description
1 polymer ?
#
loop_
_entity_poly.entity_id
_entity_poly.type
_entity_poly.pdbx_seq_one_letter_code
_entity_poly.pdbx_strand_id
1 'polypeptide(L)'
;IVLSASLSEWLGVPVHLKLEPRQTTRSAKLRGASNPVPSLDAEEKARGVVAASTGNHGRALAHAAKLEGMRAVICMSRLVPKNKLDEIRRHGAEVRIVGN
;
A
#
# COMPACT_ATOMS: atom_id res chain seq x y z
N ILE A 1 -6.67 -16.07 9.20
CA ILE A 1 -8.13 -15.90 9.38
C ILE A 1 -8.38 -15.96 10.88
N VAL A 2 -9.29 -15.15 11.44
CA VAL A 2 -9.56 -15.13 12.88
C VAL A 2 -11.07 -15.22 13.10
N LEU A 3 -11.53 -16.11 13.99
CA LEU A 3 -12.94 -16.18 14.38
C LEU A 3 -13.31 -14.97 15.25
N SER A 4 -14.47 -14.35 14.99
CA SER A 4 -15.04 -13.31 15.85
C SER A 4 -16.12 -13.92 16.73
N ALA A 5 -15.85 -14.03 18.04
CA ALA A 5 -16.81 -14.60 18.99
C ALA A 5 -18.12 -13.80 19.03
N SER A 6 -18.03 -12.47 19.19
CA SER A 6 -19.21 -11.60 19.29
C SER A 6 -20.08 -11.60 18.04
N LEU A 7 -19.48 -11.55 16.84
CA LEU A 7 -20.26 -11.61 15.59
C LEU A 7 -20.86 -13.00 15.35
N SER A 8 -20.16 -14.05 15.78
CA SER A 8 -20.66 -15.41 15.63
C SER A 8 -21.86 -15.66 16.55
N GLU A 9 -21.82 -15.14 17.78
CA GLU A 9 -22.94 -15.17 18.72
C GLU A 9 -24.13 -14.37 18.18
N TRP A 10 -23.90 -13.15 17.69
CA TRP A 10 -24.95 -12.28 17.19
C TRP A 10 -25.70 -12.85 15.97
N LEU A 11 -24.99 -13.55 15.07
CA LEU A 11 -25.57 -14.08 13.83
C LEU A 11 -25.93 -15.57 13.90
N GLY A 12 -25.63 -16.25 15.00
CA GLY A 12 -25.88 -17.69 15.17
C GLY A 12 -25.07 -18.60 14.23
N VAL A 13 -24.03 -18.08 13.58
CA VAL A 13 -23.16 -18.81 12.64
C VAL A 13 -21.69 -18.40 12.79
N PRO A 14 -20.70 -19.24 12.49
CA PRO A 14 -19.29 -18.87 12.61
C PRO A 14 -18.87 -17.72 11.66
N VAL A 15 -18.48 -16.58 12.22
CA VAL A 15 -18.02 -15.41 11.47
C VAL A 15 -16.50 -15.29 11.54
N HIS A 16 -15.86 -15.34 10.37
CA HIS A 16 -14.41 -15.30 10.24
C HIS A 16 -13.93 -14.01 9.57
N LEU A 17 -12.93 -13.36 10.16
CA LEU A 17 -12.35 -12.12 9.67
C LEU A 17 -11.02 -12.37 8.96
N LYS A 18 -10.91 -11.87 7.73
CA LYS A 18 -9.63 -11.73 7.01
C LYS A 18 -9.00 -10.38 7.37
N LEU A 19 -8.14 -10.39 8.38
CA LEU A 19 -7.53 -9.18 8.94
C LEU A 19 -6.35 -8.65 8.10
N GLU A 20 -6.64 -8.17 6.89
CA GLU A 20 -5.64 -7.51 6.02
C GLU A 20 -4.96 -6.26 6.62
N PRO A 21 -5.53 -5.53 7.60
CA PRO A 21 -4.79 -4.50 8.33
C PRO A 21 -3.55 -4.99 9.10
N ARG A 22 -3.36 -6.31 9.26
CA ARG A 22 -2.15 -6.89 9.85
C ARG A 22 -0.98 -7.04 8.87
N GLN A 23 -1.17 -6.77 7.58
CA GLN A 23 -0.06 -6.73 6.64
C GLN A 23 0.91 -5.58 6.94
N THR A 24 2.14 -5.66 6.42
CA THR A 24 3.22 -4.69 6.68
C THR A 24 2.80 -3.26 6.38
N THR A 25 2.08 -3.04 5.28
CA THR A 25 1.54 -1.72 4.90
C THR A 25 0.09 -1.52 5.33
N ARG A 26 -0.34 -2.25 6.37
CA ARG A 26 -1.65 -2.19 7.03
C ARG A 26 -2.85 -2.29 6.09
N SER A 27 -2.72 -2.98 4.97
CA SER A 27 -3.79 -3.20 4.00
C SER A 27 -3.47 -4.36 3.06
N ALA A 28 -4.47 -4.83 2.32
CA ALA A 28 -4.32 -5.86 1.31
C ALA A 28 -3.46 -5.43 0.10
N LYS A 29 -3.25 -4.11 -0.09
CA LYS A 29 -2.62 -3.55 -1.29
C LYS A 29 -1.15 -3.95 -1.45
N LEU A 30 -0.49 -4.39 -0.36
CA LEU A 30 0.89 -4.90 -0.45
C LEU A 30 1.00 -6.06 -1.43
N ARG A 31 0.05 -6.99 -1.41
CA ARG A 31 0.07 -8.18 -2.27
C ARG A 31 0.10 -7.81 -3.75
N GLY A 32 -0.75 -6.86 -4.14
CA GLY A 32 -0.83 -6.38 -5.52
C GLY A 32 0.38 -5.54 -5.95
N ALA A 33 1.10 -4.92 -5.02
CA ALA A 33 2.34 -4.19 -5.33
C ALA A 33 3.55 -5.14 -5.40
N SER A 34 3.66 -6.08 -4.44
CA SER A 34 4.79 -7.02 -4.36
C SER A 34 4.74 -8.16 -5.37
N ASN A 35 3.67 -8.30 -6.16
CA ASN A 35 3.62 -9.29 -7.23
C ASN A 35 4.28 -8.80 -8.53
N PRO A 36 3.87 -7.66 -9.13
CA PRO A 36 4.45 -7.19 -10.39
C PRO A 36 5.79 -6.46 -10.22
N VAL A 37 6.04 -5.79 -9.09
CA VAL A 37 7.26 -4.96 -8.95
C VAL A 37 8.55 -5.77 -9.04
N PRO A 38 8.68 -6.96 -8.39
CA PRO A 38 9.87 -7.78 -8.55
C PRO A 38 10.04 -8.38 -9.95
N SER A 39 8.95 -8.56 -10.70
CA SER A 39 8.96 -9.15 -12.05
C SER A 39 9.31 -8.17 -13.18
N LEU A 40 9.48 -6.88 -12.88
CA LEU A 40 9.94 -5.90 -13.84
C LEU A 40 11.37 -6.23 -14.32
N ASP A 41 11.67 -5.95 -15.57
CA ASP A 41 13.02 -6.14 -16.11
C ASP A 41 14.00 -5.07 -15.60
N ALA A 42 15.29 -5.21 -15.92
CA ALA A 42 16.31 -4.29 -15.43
C ALA A 42 16.12 -2.85 -15.93
N GLU A 43 15.61 -2.66 -17.15
CA GLU A 43 15.41 -1.35 -17.76
C GLU A 43 14.21 -0.64 -17.11
N GLU A 44 13.13 -1.38 -16.87
CA GLU A 44 11.95 -0.93 -16.11
C GLU A 44 12.31 -0.60 -14.66
N LYS A 45 13.10 -1.46 -14.00
CA LYS A 45 13.56 -1.21 -12.62
C LYS A 45 14.40 0.06 -12.53
N ALA A 46 15.27 0.31 -13.51
CA ALA A 46 16.08 1.53 -13.58
C ALA A 46 15.23 2.80 -13.78
N ARG A 47 14.14 2.72 -14.56
CA ARG A 47 13.18 3.84 -14.71
C ARG A 47 12.39 4.12 -13.43
N GLY A 48 12.11 3.07 -12.65
CA GLY A 48 11.29 3.15 -11.44
C GLY A 48 9.79 3.09 -11.73
N VAL A 49 8.98 3.26 -10.67
CA VAL A 49 7.52 3.17 -10.73
C VAL A 49 6.84 4.48 -10.35
N VAL A 50 5.65 4.69 -10.90
CA VAL A 50 4.79 5.83 -10.59
C VAL A 50 3.36 5.38 -10.33
N ALA A 51 2.68 6.02 -9.38
CA ALA A 51 1.24 5.86 -9.21
C ALA A 51 0.57 7.14 -8.72
N ALA A 52 -0.67 7.37 -9.15
CA ALA A 52 -1.57 8.32 -8.50
C ALA A 52 -2.34 7.60 -7.38
N SER A 53 -2.19 8.03 -6.14
CA SER A 53 -2.86 7.39 -5.00
C SER A 53 -3.06 8.36 -3.84
N THR A 54 -4.14 8.18 -3.07
CA THR A 54 -4.44 8.97 -1.87
C THR A 54 -4.22 8.18 -0.56
N GLY A 55 -3.55 7.02 -0.60
CA GLY A 55 -3.30 6.22 0.61
C GLY A 55 -2.69 4.84 0.37
N ASN A 56 -3.45 3.78 0.69
CA ASN A 56 -2.95 2.40 0.87
C ASN A 56 -2.14 1.85 -0.31
N HIS A 57 -2.56 2.12 -1.56
CA HIS A 57 -1.82 1.66 -2.73
C HIS A 57 -0.48 2.39 -2.87
N GLY A 58 -0.45 3.72 -2.70
CA GLY A 58 0.80 4.49 -2.68
C GLY A 58 1.79 3.99 -1.63
N ARG A 59 1.32 3.68 -0.42
CA ARG A 59 2.16 3.09 0.63
C ARG A 59 2.66 1.68 0.26
N ALA A 60 1.79 0.85 -0.30
CA ALA A 60 2.15 -0.49 -0.75
C ALA A 60 3.20 -0.48 -1.87
N LEU A 61 3.02 0.38 -2.88
CA LEU A 61 3.95 0.52 -3.99
C LEU A 61 5.30 1.09 -3.53
N ALA A 62 5.28 2.13 -2.69
CA ALA A 62 6.49 2.68 -2.08
C ALA A 62 7.28 1.63 -1.30
N HIS A 63 6.59 0.80 -0.50
CA HIS A 63 7.23 -0.29 0.23
C HIS A 63 7.83 -1.35 -0.71
N ALA A 64 7.10 -1.79 -1.74
CA ALA A 64 7.58 -2.80 -2.69
C ALA A 64 8.79 -2.28 -3.49
N ALA A 65 8.72 -1.05 -4.01
CA ALA A 65 9.82 -0.43 -4.73
C ALA A 65 11.08 -0.27 -3.86
N LYS A 66 10.93 0.10 -2.59
CA LYS A 66 12.05 0.18 -1.63
C LYS A 66 12.78 -1.16 -1.49
N LEU A 67 12.06 -2.29 -1.46
CA LEU A 67 12.67 -3.61 -1.34
C LEU A 67 13.50 -3.98 -2.58
N GLU A 68 13.09 -3.53 -3.76
CA GLU A 68 13.81 -3.74 -5.02
C GLU A 68 14.88 -2.66 -5.30
N GLY A 69 15.10 -1.71 -4.38
CA GLY A 69 16.02 -0.60 -4.60
C GLY A 69 15.59 0.38 -5.69
N MET A 70 14.31 0.40 -6.05
CA MET A 70 13.76 1.20 -7.14
C MET A 70 13.28 2.57 -6.68
N ARG A 71 13.35 3.55 -7.59
CA ARG A 71 12.67 4.83 -7.41
C ARG A 71 11.15 4.64 -7.49
N ALA A 72 10.42 5.26 -6.56
CA ALA A 72 8.96 5.32 -6.59
C ALA A 72 8.48 6.77 -6.49
N VAL A 73 7.57 7.16 -7.38
CA VAL A 73 6.89 8.46 -7.37
C VAL A 73 5.40 8.28 -7.09
N ILE A 74 4.90 8.89 -6.02
CA ILE A 74 3.47 8.83 -5.69
C ILE A 74 2.87 10.22 -5.85
N CYS A 75 2.00 10.35 -6.85
CA CYS A 75 1.24 11.57 -7.14
C CYS A 75 -0.02 11.62 -6.26
N MET A 76 -0.23 12.73 -5.56
CA MET A 76 -1.31 12.90 -4.58
C MET A 76 -1.92 14.30 -4.67
N SER A 77 -3.22 14.46 -4.37
CA SER A 77 -3.88 15.78 -4.25
C SER A 77 -3.48 16.49 -2.96
N ARG A 78 -3.59 17.83 -2.93
CA ARG A 78 -3.40 18.68 -1.74
C ARG A 78 -4.33 18.34 -0.57
N LEU A 79 -5.48 17.71 -0.84
CA LEU A 79 -6.45 17.31 0.19
C LEU A 79 -6.02 16.10 1.00
N VAL A 80 -4.96 15.40 0.58
CA VAL A 80 -4.52 14.19 1.28
C VAL A 80 -3.96 14.56 2.66
N PRO A 81 -4.49 13.96 3.74
CA PRO A 81 -4.00 14.24 5.10
C PRO A 81 -2.50 13.98 5.26
N LYS A 82 -1.83 14.85 6.01
CA LYS A 82 -0.38 14.84 6.22
C LYS A 82 0.16 13.46 6.66
N ASN A 83 -0.53 12.78 7.57
CA ASN A 83 -0.13 11.46 8.06
C ASN A 83 0.01 10.41 6.93
N LYS A 84 -0.82 10.47 5.88
CA LYS A 84 -0.72 9.56 4.73
C LYS A 84 0.49 9.90 3.85
N LEU A 85 0.80 11.19 3.70
CA LEU A 85 1.97 11.64 2.96
C LEU A 85 3.26 11.18 3.65
N ASP A 86 3.32 11.38 4.97
CA ASP A 86 4.51 11.09 5.78
C ASP A 86 4.80 9.58 5.82
N GLU A 87 3.76 8.74 5.89
CA GLU A 87 3.90 7.29 5.78
C GLU A 87 4.49 6.85 4.43
N ILE A 88 4.07 7.45 3.32
CA ILE A 88 4.62 7.14 1.99
C ILE A 88 6.08 7.60 1.89
N ARG A 89 6.40 8.80 2.40
CA ARG A 89 7.78 9.31 2.46
C ARG A 89 8.69 8.45 3.32
N ARG A 90 8.18 7.89 4.42
CA ARG A 90 8.92 6.96 5.29
C ARG A 90 9.36 5.68 4.57
N HIS A 91 8.63 5.28 3.53
CA HIS A 91 9.03 4.20 2.63
C HIS A 91 10.02 4.64 1.54
N GLY A 92 10.53 5.88 1.57
CA GLY A 92 11.53 6.37 0.62
C GLY A 92 10.97 6.81 -0.73
N ALA A 93 9.64 6.86 -0.88
CA ALA A 93 9.04 7.32 -2.12
C ALA A 93 9.00 8.85 -2.22
N GLU A 94 9.13 9.33 -3.45
CA GLU A 94 8.98 10.72 -3.81
C GLU A 94 7.49 11.07 -3.90
N VAL A 95 7.01 11.94 -3.01
CA VAL A 95 5.62 12.41 -3.04
C VAL A 95 5.53 13.66 -3.91
N ARG A 96 4.72 13.60 -4.96
CA ARG A 96 4.41 14.73 -5.85
C ARG A 96 2.99 15.20 -5.60
N ILE A 97 2.85 16.41 -5.06
CA ILE A 97 1.54 17.01 -4.85
C ILE A 97 1.08 17.70 -6.13
N VAL A 98 0.01 17.18 -6.74
CA VAL A 98 -0.54 17.67 -8.02
C VAL A 98 -2.06 17.72 -7.91
N GLY A 99 -2.65 18.82 -8.37
CA GLY A 99 -4.09 19.06 -8.28
C GLY A 99 -4.53 19.63 -6.93
N ASN A 100 -5.78 20.08 -6.88
CA ASN A 100 -6.38 20.69 -5.70
C ASN A 100 -7.12 19.68 -4.83
#